data_AF-A0A2G2ZQ51-F1
#
_entry.id   AF-A0A2G2ZQ51-F1
#
_cell.length_a   1.000
_cell.length_b   1.000
_cell.length_c   1.000
_cell.angle_alpha   90.00
_cell.angle_beta   90.00
_cell.angle_gamma   90.00
#
_symmetry.space_group_name_H-M   'P 1'
#
loop_
_entity.id
_entity.type
_entity.pdbx_description
1 polymer ?
#
loop_
_entity_poly.entity_id
_entity_poly.type
_entity_poly.pdbx_seq_one_letter_code
_entity_poly.pdbx_strand_id
1 'polypeptide(L)'
;MKSCVSYLRDVLGSDEYVVKAIKKKTCLLSGKACERVRVNTLFFRSIGFTDRDIRKFILQNPYTLLANPKSVEEKVQKLEDEFSISPASGLFIHGVDVFISMRESTIDTKLGVLRDFGWSELEIIKLVRLLPYCLRLSQKRLRAALNFYMGQLGLKPAYLASHPTLLMFSMKKRVLPRLELMRSLIEKKLLNEDYSMYTVLLPSDQKFYQVYVLPHKDKMPDVCEPYNKIQQHGKDKK
;
A
#
# COMPACT_ATOMS: atom_id res chain seq x y z
N MET A 1 -28.98 5.36 27.47
CA MET A 1 -27.92 5.73 26.50
C MET A 1 -26.82 4.68 26.57
N LYS A 2 -26.51 3.94 25.49
CA LYS A 2 -25.42 2.95 25.50
C LYS A 2 -24.10 3.66 25.85
N SER A 3 -23.29 3.09 26.74
CA SER A 3 -21.97 3.65 27.06
C SER A 3 -21.05 3.54 25.83
N CYS A 4 -20.01 4.37 25.77
CA CYS A 4 -19.07 4.34 24.66
C CYS A 4 -18.32 3.02 24.58
N VAL A 5 -18.06 2.42 25.73
CA VAL A 5 -17.49 1.08 25.84
C VAL A 5 -18.44 0.02 25.29
N SER A 6 -19.75 0.10 25.61
CA SER A 6 -20.70 -0.88 25.06
C SER A 6 -20.84 -0.76 23.55
N TYR A 7 -20.83 0.47 23.00
CA TYR A 7 -20.87 0.65 21.54
C TYR A 7 -19.61 0.13 20.86
N LEU A 8 -18.43 0.43 21.41
CA LEU A 8 -17.17 -0.10 20.90
C LEU A 8 -17.16 -1.63 20.95
N ARG A 9 -17.72 -2.24 22.00
CA ARG A 9 -17.88 -3.69 22.09
C ARG A 9 -18.76 -4.25 20.98
N ASP A 10 -19.89 -3.60 20.69
CA ASP A 10 -20.79 -4.01 19.61
C ASP A 10 -20.07 -3.99 18.24
N VAL A 11 -19.30 -2.94 17.96
CA VAL A 11 -18.57 -2.80 16.67
C VAL A 11 -17.34 -3.71 16.60
N LEU A 12 -16.58 -3.80 17.68
CA LEU A 12 -15.31 -4.53 17.72
C LEU A 12 -15.51 -6.02 18.02
N GLY A 13 -16.64 -6.43 18.56
CA GLY A 13 -17.01 -7.83 18.81
C GLY A 13 -16.22 -8.55 19.90
N SER A 14 -15.32 -7.89 20.63
CA SER A 14 -14.67 -8.46 21.82
C SER A 14 -14.12 -7.39 22.76
N ASP A 15 -14.08 -7.69 24.06
CA ASP A 15 -13.44 -6.82 25.06
C ASP A 15 -11.93 -6.66 24.80
N GLU A 16 -11.27 -7.70 24.31
CA GLU A 16 -9.84 -7.66 23.94
C GLU A 16 -9.58 -6.56 22.88
N TYR A 17 -10.42 -6.49 21.84
CA TYR A 17 -10.28 -5.48 20.80
C TYR A 17 -10.63 -4.08 21.30
N VAL A 18 -11.61 -3.96 22.19
CA VAL A 18 -11.93 -2.69 22.87
C VAL A 18 -10.72 -2.18 23.66
N VAL A 19 -10.11 -3.04 24.48
CA VAL A 19 -8.89 -2.70 25.26
C VAL A 19 -7.75 -2.31 24.31
N LYS A 20 -7.54 -3.05 23.22
CA LYS A 20 -6.50 -2.74 22.23
C LYS A 20 -6.70 -1.38 21.57
N ALA A 21 -7.94 -1.03 21.21
CA ALA A 21 -8.27 0.27 20.63
C ALA A 21 -8.06 1.42 21.63
N ILE A 22 -8.54 1.26 22.86
CA ILE A 22 -8.40 2.26 23.94
C ILE A 22 -6.94 2.47 24.32
N LYS A 23 -6.14 1.39 24.42
CA LYS A 23 -4.69 1.49 24.69
C LYS A 23 -3.96 2.30 23.61
N LYS A 24 -4.39 2.19 22.35
CA LYS A 24 -3.86 3.05 21.27
C LYS A 24 -4.29 4.50 21.42
N LYS A 25 -5.56 4.75 21.81
CA LYS A 25 -6.10 6.09 22.06
C LYS A 25 -7.14 6.13 23.17
N THR A 26 -6.73 6.67 24.31
CA THR A 26 -7.58 6.86 25.50
C THR A 26 -8.74 7.82 25.26
N CYS A 27 -8.59 8.77 24.32
CA CYS A 27 -9.64 9.75 23.98
C CYS A 27 -10.91 9.14 23.36
N LEU A 28 -10.87 7.87 22.93
CA LEU A 28 -12.05 7.12 22.45
C LEU A 28 -13.18 7.04 23.50
N LEU A 29 -12.83 7.18 24.78
CA LEU A 29 -13.78 7.15 25.90
C LEU A 29 -14.50 8.49 26.13
N SER A 30 -14.08 9.57 25.48
CA SER A 30 -14.76 10.87 25.61
C SER A 30 -16.12 10.86 24.90
N GLY A 31 -17.11 11.56 25.43
CA GLY A 31 -18.46 11.63 24.82
C GLY A 31 -18.44 12.12 23.37
N LYS A 32 -17.61 13.14 23.08
CA LYS A 32 -17.45 13.66 21.70
C LYS A 32 -16.82 12.64 20.75
N ALA A 33 -15.80 11.89 21.21
CA ALA A 33 -15.17 10.85 20.40
C ALA A 33 -16.14 9.71 20.08
N CYS A 34 -16.88 9.28 21.10
CA CYS A 34 -17.87 8.24 21.00
C CYS A 34 -18.99 8.55 20.00
N GLU A 35 -19.47 9.80 19.98
CA GLU A 35 -20.44 10.23 18.99
C GLU A 35 -19.86 10.21 17.57
N ARG A 36 -18.63 10.70 17.39
CA ARG A 36 -17.95 10.61 16.08
C ARG A 36 -17.77 9.17 15.61
N VAL A 37 -17.39 8.27 16.52
CA VAL A 37 -17.25 6.84 16.22
C VAL A 37 -18.59 6.28 15.75
N ARG A 38 -19.71 6.63 16.39
CA ARG A 38 -21.06 6.21 15.95
C ARG A 38 -21.39 6.72 14.55
N VAL A 39 -21.31 8.03 14.33
CA VAL A 39 -21.66 8.66 13.05
C VAL A 39 -20.80 8.08 11.92
N ASN A 40 -19.48 8.04 12.09
CA ASN A 40 -18.58 7.52 11.06
C ASN A 40 -18.76 6.02 10.83
N THR A 41 -19.10 5.23 11.86
CA THR A 41 -19.40 3.79 11.69
C THR A 41 -20.67 3.59 10.85
N LEU A 42 -21.72 4.37 11.12
CA LEU A 42 -22.97 4.31 10.35
C LEU A 42 -22.74 4.72 8.89
N PHE A 43 -21.98 5.79 8.67
CA PHE A 43 -21.60 6.24 7.33
C PHE A 43 -20.78 5.17 6.58
N PHE A 44 -19.79 4.56 7.23
CA PHE A 44 -19.01 3.49 6.58
C PHE A 44 -19.88 2.28 6.20
N ARG A 45 -20.85 1.91 7.05
CA ARG A 45 -21.83 0.87 6.71
C ARG A 45 -22.70 1.28 5.52
N SER A 46 -23.14 2.53 5.44
CA SER A 46 -23.98 2.99 4.31
C SER A 46 -23.24 2.99 2.98
N ILE A 47 -21.91 3.13 2.98
CA ILE A 47 -21.07 3.01 1.79
C ILE A 47 -20.50 1.59 1.58
N GLY A 48 -21.06 0.59 2.26
CA GLY A 48 -20.80 -0.83 2.00
C GLY A 48 -19.71 -1.50 2.86
N PHE A 49 -19.19 -0.84 3.89
CA PHE A 49 -18.19 -1.46 4.76
C PHE A 49 -18.83 -2.47 5.70
N THR A 50 -18.19 -3.62 5.85
CA THR A 50 -18.61 -4.63 6.84
C THR A 50 -18.10 -4.26 8.24
N ASP A 51 -18.70 -4.83 9.28
CA ASP A 51 -18.19 -4.68 10.65
C ASP A 51 -16.75 -5.21 10.79
N ARG A 52 -16.34 -6.18 9.96
CA ARG A 52 -14.96 -6.66 9.88
C ARG A 52 -14.01 -5.59 9.36
N ASP A 53 -14.43 -4.86 8.34
CA ASP A 53 -13.65 -3.75 7.75
C ASP A 53 -13.49 -2.60 8.73
N ILE A 54 -14.59 -2.20 9.36
CA ILE A 54 -14.60 -1.12 10.37
C ILE A 54 -13.74 -1.52 11.57
N ARG A 55 -13.85 -2.77 12.05
CA ARG A 55 -12.97 -3.30 13.10
C ARG A 55 -11.50 -3.22 12.70
N LYS A 56 -11.16 -3.65 11.49
CA LYS A 56 -9.77 -3.58 10.98
C LYS A 56 -9.27 -2.12 10.98
N PHE A 57 -10.09 -1.16 10.57
CA PHE A 57 -9.74 0.26 10.59
C PHE A 57 -9.46 0.77 11.99
N ILE A 58 -10.36 0.49 12.94
CA ILE A 58 -10.19 0.90 14.34
C ILE A 58 -8.90 0.31 14.91
N LEU A 59 -8.68 -0.98 14.69
CA LEU A 59 -7.51 -1.67 15.23
C LEU A 59 -6.21 -1.23 14.57
N GLN A 60 -6.23 -0.81 13.31
CA GLN A 60 -5.05 -0.27 12.62
C GLN A 60 -4.75 1.16 13.09
N ASN A 61 -5.72 2.06 12.97
CA ASN A 61 -5.59 3.46 13.35
C ASN A 61 -6.93 4.03 13.84
N PRO A 62 -7.16 4.13 15.16
CA PRO A 62 -8.42 4.64 15.70
C PRO A 62 -8.75 6.10 15.29
N TYR A 63 -7.76 6.88 14.81
CA TYR A 63 -8.01 8.25 14.35
C TYR A 63 -8.99 8.33 13.17
N THR A 64 -9.10 7.27 12.37
CA THR A 64 -9.97 7.24 11.19
C THR A 64 -11.44 7.46 11.56
N LEU A 65 -11.90 6.89 12.68
CA LEU A 65 -13.26 7.09 13.20
C LEU A 65 -13.43 8.32 14.09
N LEU A 66 -12.34 8.97 14.48
CA LEU A 66 -12.35 10.21 15.25
C LEU A 66 -12.35 11.46 14.36
N ALA A 67 -12.16 11.27 13.06
CA ALA A 67 -12.21 12.31 12.06
C ALA A 67 -13.59 13.02 12.11
N ASN A 68 -13.58 14.30 11.73
CA ASN A 68 -14.82 15.06 11.60
C ASN A 68 -15.70 14.39 10.52
N PRO A 69 -16.97 14.06 10.80
CA PRO A 69 -17.83 13.34 9.84
C PRO A 69 -17.96 14.03 8.47
N LYS A 70 -18.15 15.35 8.45
CA LYS A 70 -18.21 16.12 7.20
C LYS A 70 -16.92 15.97 6.39
N SER A 71 -15.76 16.04 7.04
CA SER A 71 -14.47 15.84 6.37
C SER A 71 -14.28 14.39 5.88
N VAL A 72 -14.87 13.40 6.55
CA VAL A 72 -14.85 12.00 6.09
C VAL A 72 -15.67 11.88 4.81
N GLU A 73 -16.89 12.40 4.80
CA GLU A 73 -17.78 12.39 3.63
C GLU A 73 -17.14 13.10 2.43
N GLU A 74 -16.61 14.32 2.63
CA GLU A 74 -15.92 15.08 1.58
C GLU A 74 -14.74 14.30 0.97
N LYS A 75 -13.97 13.59 1.79
CA LYS A 75 -12.84 12.77 1.31
C LYS A 75 -13.27 11.52 0.58
N VAL A 76 -14.38 10.91 0.99
CA VAL A 76 -14.96 9.77 0.27
C VAL A 76 -15.48 10.23 -1.09
N GLN A 77 -16.19 11.35 -1.14
CA GLN A 77 -16.65 11.95 -2.39
C GLN A 77 -15.48 12.27 -3.33
N LYS A 78 -14.41 12.87 -2.80
CA LYS A 78 -13.16 13.14 -3.55
C LYS A 78 -12.54 11.89 -4.18
N LEU A 79 -12.57 10.75 -3.50
CA LEU A 79 -12.04 9.49 -4.02
C LEU A 79 -12.81 9.00 -5.25
N GLU A 80 -14.13 9.19 -5.25
CA GLU A 80 -15.00 8.82 -6.36
C GLU A 80 -14.84 9.79 -7.53
N ASP A 81 -14.94 11.09 -7.25
CA ASP A 81 -14.98 12.13 -8.28
C ASP A 81 -13.61 12.36 -8.94
N GLU A 82 -12.55 12.49 -8.14
CA GLU A 82 -11.22 12.84 -8.66
C GLU A 82 -10.39 11.62 -9.02
N PHE A 83 -10.49 10.54 -8.24
CA PHE A 83 -9.64 9.35 -8.43
C PHE A 83 -10.36 8.17 -9.08
N SER A 84 -11.65 8.31 -9.39
CA SER A 84 -12.47 7.29 -10.04
C SER A 84 -12.39 5.92 -9.33
N ILE A 85 -12.32 5.93 -7.99
CA ILE A 85 -12.32 4.72 -7.18
C ILE A 85 -13.77 4.39 -6.81
N SER A 86 -14.41 3.53 -7.60
CA SER A 86 -15.80 3.12 -7.35
C SER A 86 -15.96 2.38 -6.02
N PRO A 87 -17.06 2.61 -5.27
CA PRO A 87 -17.42 1.83 -4.08
C PRO A 87 -17.51 0.31 -4.32
N ALA A 88 -17.79 -0.13 -5.56
CA ALA A 88 -17.81 -1.54 -5.92
C ALA A 88 -16.40 -2.17 -6.03
N SER A 89 -15.34 -1.36 -6.05
CA SER A 89 -13.96 -1.84 -6.11
C SER A 89 -13.46 -2.30 -4.75
N GLY A 90 -12.78 -3.45 -4.72
CA GLY A 90 -12.05 -3.90 -3.52
C GLY A 90 -10.92 -2.94 -3.08
N LEU A 91 -10.55 -1.97 -3.91
CA LEU A 91 -9.57 -0.92 -3.57
C LEU A 91 -10.21 0.31 -2.92
N PHE A 92 -11.54 0.44 -2.94
CA PHE A 92 -12.26 1.56 -2.35
C PHE A 92 -11.91 1.72 -0.87
N ILE A 93 -11.99 0.61 -0.12
CA ILE A 93 -11.60 0.59 1.29
C ILE A 93 -10.16 1.06 1.51
N HIS A 94 -9.22 0.72 0.63
CA HIS A 94 -7.84 1.19 0.74
C HIS A 94 -7.74 2.70 0.48
N GLY A 95 -8.49 3.21 -0.50
CA GLY A 95 -8.61 4.64 -0.77
C GLY A 95 -9.11 5.40 0.45
N VAL A 96 -10.24 4.96 1.00
CA VAL A 96 -10.87 5.57 2.18
C VAL A 96 -9.89 5.57 3.36
N ASP A 97 -9.27 4.42 3.69
CA ASP A 97 -8.27 4.29 4.76
C ASP A 97 -7.12 5.31 4.61
N VAL A 98 -6.61 5.45 3.39
CA VAL A 98 -5.50 6.37 3.10
C VAL A 98 -5.95 7.82 3.27
N PHE A 99 -7.04 8.24 2.65
CA PHE A 99 -7.44 9.63 2.59
C PHE A 99 -7.93 10.16 3.94
N ILE A 100 -8.74 9.39 4.68
CA ILE A 100 -9.22 9.80 6.00
C ILE A 100 -8.07 9.94 7.01
N SER A 101 -7.01 9.14 6.85
CA SER A 101 -5.87 9.11 7.78
C SER A 101 -4.88 10.28 7.64
N MET A 102 -5.00 11.08 6.57
CA MET A 102 -4.08 12.17 6.27
C MET A 102 -4.80 13.51 6.16
N ARG A 103 -4.08 14.62 6.38
CA ARG A 103 -4.60 15.94 6.05
C ARG A 103 -4.60 16.11 4.53
N GLU A 104 -5.53 16.90 4.01
CA GLU A 104 -5.63 17.19 2.57
C GLU A 104 -4.32 17.77 2.03
N SER A 105 -3.75 18.78 2.70
CA SER A 105 -2.44 19.33 2.34
C SER A 105 -1.30 18.30 2.27
N THR A 106 -1.37 17.23 3.08
CA THR A 106 -0.40 16.13 3.04
C THR A 106 -0.57 15.28 1.78
N ILE A 107 -1.82 15.04 1.37
CA ILE A 107 -2.14 14.34 0.12
C ILE A 107 -1.66 15.20 -1.05
N ASP A 108 -2.03 16.47 -1.10
CA ASP A 108 -1.67 17.39 -2.18
C ASP A 108 -0.16 17.53 -2.33
N THR A 109 0.59 17.61 -1.23
CA THR A 109 2.05 17.66 -1.29
C THR A 109 2.63 16.39 -1.92
N LYS A 110 2.06 15.21 -1.63
CA LYS A 110 2.53 13.94 -2.22
C LYS A 110 2.16 13.81 -3.69
N LEU A 111 0.99 14.30 -4.09
CA LEU A 111 0.59 14.37 -5.49
C LEU A 111 1.46 15.38 -6.25
N GLY A 112 1.80 16.50 -5.61
CA GLY A 112 2.76 17.49 -6.12
C GLY A 112 4.13 16.88 -6.43
N VAL A 113 4.63 15.96 -5.59
CA VAL A 113 5.86 15.20 -5.91
C VAL A 113 5.75 14.45 -7.24
N LEU A 114 4.60 13.86 -7.56
CA LEU A 114 4.43 13.15 -8.84
C LEU A 114 4.44 14.15 -10.02
N ARG A 115 3.74 15.29 -9.85
CA ARG A 115 3.71 16.38 -10.84
C ARG A 115 5.10 16.96 -11.09
N ASP A 116 5.91 17.16 -10.05
CA ASP A 116 7.31 17.61 -10.16
C ASP A 116 8.15 16.66 -11.03
N PHE A 117 7.79 15.38 -11.08
CA PHE A 117 8.42 14.35 -11.91
C PHE A 117 7.76 14.20 -13.28
N GLY A 118 6.89 15.14 -13.68
CA GLY A 118 6.26 15.17 -15.00
C GLY A 118 5.12 14.17 -15.18
N TRP A 119 4.49 13.69 -14.11
CA TRP A 119 3.29 12.87 -14.21
C TRP A 119 2.08 13.73 -14.57
N SER A 120 1.28 13.26 -15.52
CA SER A 120 -0.03 13.85 -15.84
C SER A 120 -1.08 13.48 -14.78
N GLU A 121 -2.16 14.26 -14.68
CA GLU A 121 -3.26 13.95 -13.76
C GLU A 121 -3.87 12.58 -14.05
N LEU A 122 -4.00 12.18 -15.32
CA LEU A 122 -4.53 10.86 -15.68
C LEU A 122 -3.64 9.70 -15.17
N GLU A 123 -2.32 9.88 -15.20
CA GLU A 123 -1.37 8.89 -14.68
C GLU A 123 -1.40 8.85 -13.15
N ILE A 124 -1.53 10.00 -12.49
CA ILE A 124 -1.68 10.09 -11.03
C ILE A 124 -2.97 9.41 -10.59
N ILE A 125 -4.09 9.71 -11.25
CA ILE A 125 -5.39 9.07 -11.00
C ILE A 125 -5.27 7.55 -11.16
N LYS A 126 -4.65 7.09 -12.26
CA LYS A 126 -4.43 5.67 -12.51
C LYS A 126 -3.59 5.02 -11.40
N LEU A 127 -2.50 5.66 -10.97
CA LEU A 127 -1.64 5.18 -9.89
C LEU A 127 -2.40 5.03 -8.58
N VAL A 128 -3.10 6.08 -8.16
CA VAL A 128 -3.83 6.10 -6.88
C VAL A 128 -4.99 5.12 -6.92
N ARG A 129 -5.71 5.02 -8.04
CA ARG A 129 -6.79 4.05 -8.23
C ARG A 129 -6.33 2.60 -8.10
N LEU A 130 -5.15 2.27 -8.65
CA LEU A 130 -4.61 0.91 -8.63
C LEU A 130 -3.84 0.60 -7.32
N LEU A 131 -3.34 1.61 -6.62
CA LEU A 131 -2.60 1.44 -5.37
C LEU A 131 -2.70 2.67 -4.47
N PRO A 132 -3.82 2.89 -3.76
CA PRO A 132 -3.98 4.06 -2.90
C PRO A 132 -2.88 4.18 -1.83
N TYR A 133 -2.40 3.02 -1.34
CA TYR A 133 -1.33 2.95 -0.36
C TYR A 133 0.02 3.50 -0.83
N CYS A 134 0.22 3.81 -2.11
CA CYS A 134 1.41 4.52 -2.57
C CYS A 134 1.55 5.88 -1.86
N LEU A 135 0.43 6.54 -1.51
CA LEU A 135 0.42 7.81 -0.78
C LEU A 135 0.86 7.66 0.68
N ARG A 136 0.96 6.45 1.23
CA ARG A 136 1.57 6.26 2.56
C ARG A 136 3.09 6.40 2.56
N LEU A 137 3.74 6.31 1.41
CA LEU A 137 5.18 6.54 1.30
C LEU A 137 5.51 7.98 1.74
N SER A 138 6.55 8.15 2.56
CA SER A 138 7.05 9.49 2.86
C SER A 138 7.50 10.18 1.58
N GLN A 139 7.44 11.51 1.52
CA GLN A 139 7.87 12.26 0.35
C GLN A 139 9.32 11.93 -0.04
N LYS A 140 10.21 11.82 0.96
CA LYS A 140 11.59 11.37 0.77
C LYS A 140 11.67 10.00 0.09
N ARG A 141 10.85 9.04 0.53
CA ARG A 141 10.83 7.69 -0.03
C ARG A 141 10.25 7.65 -1.44
N LEU A 142 9.23 8.45 -1.71
CA LEU A 142 8.60 8.58 -3.03
C LEU A 142 9.58 9.22 -4.03
N ARG A 143 10.18 10.36 -3.69
CA ARG A 143 11.22 11.02 -4.51
C ARG A 143 12.40 10.08 -4.80
N ALA A 144 12.87 9.34 -3.79
CA ALA A 144 13.94 8.36 -4.00
C ALA A 144 13.53 7.23 -4.97
N ALA A 145 12.27 6.77 -4.93
CA ALA A 145 11.76 5.78 -5.87
C ALA A 145 11.74 6.35 -7.29
N LEU A 146 11.19 7.55 -7.47
CA LEU A 146 11.05 8.18 -8.79
C LEU A 146 12.41 8.52 -9.41
N ASN A 147 13.35 9.06 -8.63
CA ASN A 147 14.73 9.29 -9.08
C ASN A 147 15.40 7.99 -9.56
N PHE A 148 15.15 6.89 -8.86
CA PHE A 148 15.70 5.60 -9.25
C PHE A 148 15.03 5.06 -10.52
N TYR A 149 13.71 4.90 -10.52
CA TYR A 149 12.99 4.28 -11.63
C TYR A 149 12.97 5.14 -12.89
N MET A 150 12.76 6.44 -12.77
CA MET A 150 12.66 7.34 -13.91
C MET A 150 14.04 7.85 -14.32
N GLY A 151 14.86 8.25 -13.34
CA GLY A 151 16.19 8.81 -13.62
C GLY A 151 17.23 7.77 -14.01
N GLN A 152 17.36 6.69 -13.23
CA GLN A 152 18.40 5.67 -13.49
C GLN A 152 17.93 4.58 -14.45
N LEU A 153 16.68 4.14 -14.34
CA LEU A 153 16.13 3.06 -15.18
C LEU A 153 15.34 3.57 -16.39
N GLY A 154 15.18 4.89 -16.56
CA GLY A 154 14.52 5.48 -17.72
C GLY A 154 13.02 5.16 -17.86
N LEU A 155 12.36 4.67 -16.79
CA LEU A 155 10.95 4.31 -16.85
C LEU A 155 10.06 5.55 -16.96
N LYS A 156 9.08 5.49 -17.86
CA LYS A 156 8.12 6.57 -18.07
C LYS A 156 7.02 6.56 -17.00
N PRO A 157 6.42 7.72 -16.65
CA PRO A 157 5.26 7.82 -15.77
C PRO A 157 4.14 6.82 -16.11
N ALA A 158 3.71 6.77 -17.37
CA ALA A 158 2.68 5.84 -17.85
C ALA A 158 2.95 4.36 -17.50
N TYR A 159 4.21 3.93 -17.57
CA TYR A 159 4.59 2.55 -17.23
C TYR A 159 4.46 2.32 -15.71
N LEU A 160 4.95 3.25 -14.89
CA LEU A 160 4.86 3.16 -13.44
C LEU A 160 3.41 3.29 -12.94
N ALA A 161 2.61 4.14 -13.55
CA ALA A 161 1.18 4.29 -13.26
C ALA A 161 0.41 2.99 -13.53
N SER A 162 0.85 2.21 -14.51
CA SER A 162 0.28 0.89 -14.84
C SER A 162 0.82 -0.24 -13.97
N HIS A 163 1.95 -0.02 -13.29
CA HIS A 163 2.65 -1.00 -12.44
C HIS A 163 3.00 -0.39 -11.07
N PRO A 164 2.01 0.13 -10.32
CA PRO A 164 2.25 1.00 -9.16
C PRO A 164 2.99 0.32 -8.02
N THR A 165 2.91 -1.01 -7.92
CA THR A 165 3.58 -1.80 -6.87
C THR A 165 5.11 -1.73 -6.96
N LEU A 166 5.67 -1.36 -8.12
CA LEU A 166 7.10 -1.08 -8.26
C LEU A 166 7.57 -0.02 -7.25
N LEU A 167 6.78 1.03 -7.03
CA LEU A 167 7.12 2.09 -6.08
C LEU A 167 7.25 1.58 -4.62
N MET A 168 6.63 0.43 -4.31
CA MET A 168 6.62 -0.17 -2.98
C MET A 168 7.81 -1.10 -2.72
N PHE A 169 8.44 -1.65 -3.75
CA PHE A 169 9.57 -2.56 -3.55
C PHE A 169 10.78 -1.86 -2.98
N SER A 170 11.71 -2.59 -2.36
CA SER A 170 12.98 -2.03 -1.89
C SER A 170 13.99 -2.02 -3.04
N MET A 171 14.57 -0.85 -3.35
CA MET A 171 15.55 -0.72 -4.44
C MET A 171 16.75 -1.63 -4.15
N LYS A 172 17.32 -1.51 -2.94
CA LYS A 172 18.53 -2.24 -2.53
C LYS A 172 18.30 -3.73 -2.29
N LYS A 173 17.17 -4.10 -1.65
CA LYS A 173 16.96 -5.49 -1.22
C LYS A 173 16.27 -6.36 -2.26
N ARG A 174 15.57 -5.76 -3.24
CA ARG A 174 14.80 -6.51 -4.23
C ARG A 174 15.12 -6.10 -5.65
N VAL A 175 15.10 -4.81 -5.97
CA VAL A 175 15.16 -4.39 -7.37
C VAL A 175 16.55 -4.61 -7.96
N LEU A 176 17.57 -4.02 -7.33
CA LEU A 176 18.95 -4.10 -7.81
C LEU A 176 19.45 -5.55 -7.90
N PRO A 177 19.34 -6.40 -6.86
CA PRO A 177 19.83 -7.77 -6.96
C PRO A 177 19.21 -8.52 -8.12
N ARG A 178 17.87 -8.40 -8.28
CA ARG A 178 17.17 -9.11 -9.34
C ARG A 178 17.57 -8.61 -10.72
N LEU A 179 17.71 -7.30 -10.92
CA LEU A 179 18.17 -6.76 -12.21
C LEU A 179 19.62 -7.14 -12.53
N GLU A 180 20.49 -7.22 -11.52
CA GLU A 180 21.86 -7.72 -11.68
C GLU A 180 21.88 -9.18 -12.12
N LEU A 181 21.05 -10.04 -11.50
CA LEU A 181 20.90 -11.43 -11.95
C LEU A 181 20.43 -11.50 -13.40
N MET A 182 19.40 -10.74 -13.77
CA MET A 182 18.89 -10.73 -15.15
C MET A 182 19.96 -10.31 -16.14
N ARG A 183 20.77 -9.30 -15.80
CA ARG A 183 21.91 -8.86 -16.62
C ARG A 183 22.93 -9.98 -16.80
N SER A 184 23.33 -10.65 -15.72
CA SER A 184 24.28 -11.76 -15.81
C SER A 184 23.73 -12.95 -16.63
N LEU A 185 22.42 -13.22 -16.55
CA LEU A 185 21.79 -14.26 -17.38
C LEU A 185 21.84 -13.91 -18.88
N ILE A 186 21.60 -12.65 -19.22
CA ILE A 186 21.70 -12.15 -20.60
C ILE A 186 23.14 -12.21 -21.12
N GLU A 187 24.11 -11.75 -20.33
CA GLU A 187 25.53 -11.78 -20.68
C GLU A 187 26.02 -13.21 -20.97
N LYS A 188 25.49 -14.19 -20.22
CA LYS A 188 25.76 -15.62 -20.45
C LYS A 188 24.86 -16.27 -21.50
N LYS A 189 24.02 -15.51 -22.19
CA LYS A 189 23.08 -15.98 -23.22
C LYS A 189 22.12 -17.06 -22.70
N LEU A 190 21.79 -17.01 -21.42
CA LEU A 190 20.84 -17.91 -20.75
C LEU A 190 19.42 -17.35 -20.73
N LEU A 191 19.25 -16.08 -21.10
CA LEU A 191 17.98 -15.38 -21.20
C LEU A 191 18.02 -14.36 -22.33
N ASN A 192 16.89 -14.16 -23.00
CA ASN A 192 16.71 -13.08 -23.96
C ASN A 192 16.59 -11.71 -23.28
N GLU A 193 16.98 -10.65 -23.98
CA GLU A 193 16.89 -9.27 -23.48
C GLU A 193 15.46 -8.76 -23.32
N ASP A 194 14.50 -9.38 -24.02
CA ASP A 194 13.08 -9.00 -23.97
C ASP A 194 12.37 -9.61 -22.76
N TYR A 195 12.62 -9.03 -21.57
CA TYR A 195 11.87 -9.34 -20.36
C TYR A 195 11.18 -8.09 -19.80
N SER A 196 9.98 -8.28 -19.26
CA SER A 196 9.29 -7.23 -18.53
C SER A 196 9.90 -7.08 -17.13
N MET A 197 10.37 -5.87 -16.80
CA MET A 197 10.87 -5.56 -15.46
C MET A 197 9.82 -5.86 -14.38
N TYR A 198 8.55 -5.58 -14.66
CA TYR A 198 7.47 -5.85 -13.74
C TYR A 198 7.36 -7.35 -13.38
N THR A 199 7.45 -8.25 -14.37
CA THR A 199 7.29 -9.69 -14.14
C THR A 199 8.45 -10.29 -13.35
N VAL A 200 9.64 -9.71 -13.46
CA VAL A 200 10.83 -10.09 -12.69
C VAL A 200 10.74 -9.61 -11.23
N LEU A 201 10.21 -8.41 -11.01
CA LEU A 201 10.20 -7.78 -9.69
C LEU A 201 8.99 -8.16 -8.83
N LEU A 202 7.85 -8.51 -9.44
CA LEU A 202 6.61 -8.83 -8.74
C LEU A 202 6.66 -10.09 -7.86
N PRO A 203 7.26 -11.22 -8.27
CA PRO A 203 7.18 -12.48 -7.54
C PRO A 203 7.77 -12.40 -6.13
N SER A 204 7.28 -13.24 -5.22
CA SER A 204 7.93 -13.48 -3.92
C SER A 204 9.36 -13.98 -4.11
N ASP A 205 10.21 -13.86 -3.10
CA ASP A 205 11.62 -14.27 -3.26
C ASP A 205 11.73 -15.78 -3.51
N GLN A 206 10.83 -16.60 -2.94
CA GLN A 206 10.73 -18.02 -3.24
C GLN A 206 10.36 -18.29 -4.70
N LYS A 207 9.32 -17.61 -5.22
CA LYS A 207 8.89 -17.82 -6.60
C LYS A 207 9.95 -17.30 -7.58
N PHE A 208 10.56 -16.16 -7.27
CA PHE A 208 11.68 -15.61 -8.03
C PHE A 208 12.84 -16.62 -8.11
N TYR A 209 13.23 -17.21 -6.98
CA TYR A 209 14.27 -18.22 -6.94
C TYR A 209 13.96 -19.42 -7.85
N GLN A 210 12.75 -19.99 -7.72
CA GLN A 210 12.34 -21.14 -8.51
C GLN A 210 12.36 -20.87 -10.02
N VAL A 211 11.98 -19.66 -10.43
CA VAL A 211 11.84 -19.31 -11.85
C VAL A 211 13.15 -18.84 -12.47
N TYR A 212 13.93 -18.01 -11.76
CA TYR A 212 15.07 -17.29 -12.35
C TYR A 212 16.44 -17.73 -11.80
N VAL A 213 16.50 -18.41 -10.65
CA VAL A 213 17.78 -18.80 -10.02
C VAL A 213 18.02 -20.29 -10.19
N LEU A 214 17.07 -21.11 -9.74
CA LEU A 214 17.20 -22.57 -9.72
C LEU A 214 17.58 -23.18 -11.08
N PRO A 215 17.00 -22.75 -12.23
CA PRO A 215 17.35 -23.31 -13.54
C PRO A 215 18.80 -23.06 -13.97
N HIS A 216 19.50 -22.14 -13.32
CA HIS A 216 20.85 -21.71 -13.69
C HIS A 216 21.88 -21.95 -12.58
N LYS A 217 21.48 -22.58 -11.46
CA LYS A 217 22.33 -22.78 -10.29
C LYS A 217 23.64 -23.51 -10.61
N ASP A 218 23.59 -24.53 -11.47
CA ASP A 218 24.77 -25.32 -11.84
C ASP A 218 25.64 -24.60 -12.88
N LYS A 219 25.05 -23.72 -13.69
CA LYS A 219 25.75 -22.95 -14.74
C LYS A 219 26.41 -21.67 -14.22
N MET A 220 25.88 -21.12 -13.13
CA MET A 220 26.29 -19.85 -12.54
C MET A 220 26.25 -19.89 -11.00
N PRO A 221 27.02 -20.79 -10.37
CA PRO A 221 26.95 -20.99 -8.92
C PRO A 221 27.23 -19.70 -8.15
N ASP A 222 28.26 -18.93 -8.53
CA ASP A 222 28.65 -17.69 -7.83
C ASP A 222 27.56 -16.60 -7.86
N VAL A 223 26.84 -16.48 -8.99
CA VAL A 223 25.77 -15.48 -9.14
C VAL A 223 24.48 -15.93 -8.43
N CYS A 224 24.26 -17.25 -8.34
CA CYS A 224 23.08 -17.82 -7.69
C CYS A 224 23.26 -17.99 -6.17
N GLU A 225 24.50 -18.06 -5.67
CA GLU A 225 24.83 -18.32 -4.27
C GLU A 225 24.12 -17.36 -3.29
N PRO A 226 24.10 -16.03 -3.52
CA PRO A 226 23.44 -15.09 -2.61
C PRO A 226 21.95 -15.38 -2.41
N TYR A 227 21.30 -16.00 -3.40
CA TYR A 227 19.88 -16.32 -3.36
C TYR A 227 19.57 -17.64 -2.64
N ASN A 228 20.54 -18.55 -2.50
CA ASN A 228 20.34 -19.84 -1.84
C ASN A 228 19.99 -19.68 -0.35
N LYS A 229 20.47 -18.60 0.30
CA LYS A 229 20.23 -18.31 1.72
C LYS A 229 18.79 -17.88 2.03
N ILE A 230 18.02 -17.47 1.03
CA ILE A 230 16.63 -17.00 1.16
C ILE A 230 15.68 -18.15 1.55
N GLN A 231 16.04 -19.41 1.28
CA GLN A 231 15.23 -20.58 1.67
C GLN A 231 15.19 -20.84 3.18
N GLN A 232 16.24 -20.49 3.93
CA GLN A 232 16.36 -20.92 5.33
C GLN A 232 15.42 -20.15 6.27
N HIS A 233 15.01 -18.93 5.92
CA HIS A 233 14.13 -18.11 6.78
C HIS A 233 12.63 -18.24 6.45
N GLY A 234 12.27 -18.98 5.39
CA GLY A 234 10.88 -19.19 4.98
C GLY A 234 10.20 -20.41 5.60
N LYS A 235 10.97 -21.30 6.25
CA LYS A 235 10.43 -22.50 6.92
C LYS A 235 10.11 -22.29 8.40
N ASP A 236 10.68 -21.26 9.04
CA ASP A 236 10.53 -21.01 10.49
C ASP A 236 9.34 -20.10 10.86
N LYS A 237 8.43 -19.85 9.91
CA LYS A 237 7.18 -19.10 10.15
C LYS A 237 5.99 -19.87 9.58
N LYS A 238 5.68 -21.01 10.19
CA LYS A 238 4.36 -21.62 10.16
C LYS A 238 3.76 -21.52 11.56
#